data_AF-W2Z8B5-F1
#
_entry.id   AF-W2Z8B5-F1
#
_cell.length_a   1.000
_cell.length_b   1.000
_cell.length_c   1.000
_cell.angle_alpha   90.00
_cell.angle_beta   90.00
_cell.angle_gamma   90.00
#
_symmetry.space_group_name_H-M   'P 1'
#
loop_
_entity.id
_entity.type
_entity.pdbx_description
1 polymer ?
#
loop_
_entity_poly.entity_id
_entity_poly.type
_entity_poly.pdbx_seq_one_letter_code
_entity_poly.pdbx_strand_id
1 'polypeptide(L)'
;CNSATTIQHRLPLPIMTTSISDAKTGNPAHAKLPTEYVRQMLTRDYSTLRFRIEFKNYLANHLLHVVVALHELGASEQKITDYAAYYTRKLEVEAPDHEDVVEAAETIDILSNEEAEALLGKRQQYDALLAYYAHDIKKLGVDGAVRKHLPNLFSGLAGALLHGIIQLGYAYHIGGDRLVAEGLAYQHHCYLPYDEPEMPLSKEPLRQFTRQTVFELADALTSNALLLSEQDRLVAISPVKDLDIGWIQRGLNVFSGHPERNSPEAFALIWNEVNKFDFSNFDGSYALDIVMWLYVMLKHNDFIILHAVTSAWSVHQMEHLLSPSDKVKAWRVWLHVALSALVTARVRDFRGEDICSPSDSLEDRLAALPSWSQLREKALAIPGFPDEHVYKMVQVAEDHAHTKYDNAASFLSLTEREYVARTAALTVITTPFKPFLQPPKL
;
A
#
# COMPACT_ATOMS: atom_id res chain seq x y z
N CYS A 1 -3.21 -64.39 -7.79
CA CYS A 1 -3.71 -63.19 -8.50
C CYS A 1 -3.70 -62.03 -7.52
N ASN A 2 -2.62 -61.25 -7.54
CA ASN A 2 -2.38 -60.12 -6.65
C ASN A 2 -2.64 -58.84 -7.44
N SER A 3 -3.43 -57.92 -6.89
CA SER A 3 -3.46 -56.52 -7.33
C SER A 3 -3.54 -55.62 -6.10
N ALA A 4 -2.39 -55.08 -5.75
CA ALA A 4 -2.19 -54.08 -4.71
C ALA A 4 -2.60 -52.69 -5.22
N THR A 5 -3.30 -51.94 -4.37
CA THR A 5 -3.77 -50.58 -4.62
C THR A 5 -2.74 -49.60 -4.07
N THR A 6 -2.10 -48.82 -4.94
CA THR A 6 -1.07 -47.84 -4.56
C THR A 6 -1.72 -46.50 -4.22
N ILE A 7 -1.60 -46.08 -2.96
CA ILE A 7 -1.95 -44.74 -2.48
C ILE A 7 -0.78 -43.80 -2.82
N GLN A 8 -1.01 -42.83 -3.71
CA GLN A 8 -0.06 -41.74 -3.98
C GLN A 8 -0.30 -40.60 -2.99
N HIS A 9 0.62 -40.46 -2.03
CA HIS A 9 0.77 -39.23 -1.25
C HIS A 9 1.24 -38.09 -2.17
N ARG A 10 0.44 -37.02 -2.27
CA ARG A 10 0.87 -35.75 -2.88
C ARG A 10 1.83 -35.05 -1.91
N LEU A 11 3.06 -34.83 -2.36
CA LEU A 11 4.04 -33.95 -1.74
C LEU A 11 3.62 -32.47 -1.96
N PRO A 12 3.83 -31.58 -0.98
CA PRO A 12 3.63 -30.15 -1.18
C PRO A 12 4.72 -29.56 -2.08
N LEU A 13 4.32 -28.64 -2.97
CA LEU A 13 5.21 -27.85 -3.82
C LEU A 13 6.11 -26.93 -2.97
N PRO A 14 7.37 -26.69 -3.37
CA PRO A 14 8.30 -25.92 -2.55
C PRO A 14 7.99 -24.43 -2.59
N ILE A 15 7.88 -23.85 -1.40
CA ILE A 15 7.89 -22.41 -1.15
C ILE A 15 9.25 -21.87 -1.60
N MET A 16 9.26 -20.97 -2.59
CA MET A 16 10.46 -20.24 -3.01
C MET A 16 10.90 -19.31 -1.88
N THR A 17 11.88 -19.74 -1.10
CA THR A 17 12.69 -18.86 -0.25
C THR A 17 14.16 -19.16 -0.51
N THR A 18 14.88 -18.11 -0.93
CA THR A 18 16.26 -17.73 -0.56
C THR A 18 16.88 -16.92 -1.70
N SER A 19 16.95 -15.60 -1.49
CA SER A 19 17.91 -14.76 -2.19
C SER A 19 19.31 -15.15 -1.72
N ILE A 20 20.13 -15.64 -2.63
CA ILE A 20 21.56 -15.85 -2.40
C ILE A 20 22.28 -14.61 -2.94
N SER A 21 22.63 -13.68 -2.04
CA SER A 21 23.88 -12.92 -2.12
C SER A 21 24.03 -12.05 -0.86
N ASP A 22 24.86 -12.53 0.08
CA ASP A 22 25.76 -11.73 0.94
C ASP A 22 26.46 -12.57 2.02
N ALA A 23 26.57 -13.89 1.82
CA ALA A 23 27.44 -14.74 2.62
C ALA A 23 28.92 -14.58 2.20
N LYS A 24 29.49 -13.38 2.36
CA LYS A 24 30.95 -13.17 2.33
C LYS A 24 31.46 -11.84 2.91
N THR A 25 30.77 -11.26 3.90
CA THR A 25 31.41 -10.33 4.86
C THR A 25 30.82 -10.57 6.26
N GLY A 26 31.39 -11.51 7.00
CA GLY A 26 30.95 -11.85 8.35
C GLY A 26 31.31 -10.76 9.35
N ASN A 27 30.36 -9.87 9.65
CA ASN A 27 30.30 -9.17 10.91
C ASN A 27 29.11 -9.73 11.72
N PRO A 28 29.33 -10.53 12.78
CA PRO A 28 28.26 -11.23 13.51
C PRO A 28 27.34 -10.30 14.34
N ALA A 29 27.52 -8.98 14.26
CA ALA A 29 26.74 -7.99 15.01
C ALA A 29 25.39 -7.60 14.36
N HIS A 30 25.07 -8.08 13.16
CA HIS A 30 23.90 -7.63 12.38
C HIS A 30 23.11 -8.77 11.73
N ALA A 31 22.86 -9.87 12.45
CA ALA A 31 21.89 -10.85 11.99
C ALA A 31 20.47 -10.27 12.17
N LYS A 32 19.71 -10.17 11.06
CA LYS A 32 18.28 -9.84 11.08
C LYS A 32 17.55 -10.83 12.00
N LEU A 33 16.57 -10.35 12.76
CA LEU A 33 15.78 -11.20 13.65
C LEU A 33 15.11 -12.34 12.86
N PRO A 34 14.79 -13.49 13.47
CA PRO A 34 13.98 -14.49 12.80
C PRO A 34 12.59 -13.92 12.48
N THR A 35 12.13 -14.05 11.22
CA THR A 35 10.80 -13.57 10.80
C THR A 35 9.67 -14.09 11.68
N GLU A 36 9.74 -15.37 12.08
CA GLU A 36 8.75 -15.98 12.98
C GLU A 36 8.71 -15.32 14.36
N TYR A 37 9.86 -14.88 14.89
CA TYR A 37 9.92 -14.16 16.16
C TYR A 37 9.20 -12.80 16.06
N VAL A 38 9.46 -12.05 14.98
CA VAL A 38 8.82 -10.75 14.74
C VAL A 38 7.31 -10.91 14.52
N ARG A 39 6.90 -11.96 13.78
CA ARG A 39 5.50 -12.30 13.56
C ARG A 39 4.77 -12.61 14.88
N GLN A 40 5.36 -13.41 15.77
CA GLN A 40 4.78 -13.71 17.08
C GLN A 40 4.66 -12.46 17.95
N MET A 41 5.67 -11.59 17.94
CA MET A 41 5.63 -10.30 18.62
C MET A 41 4.49 -9.41 18.10
N LEU A 42 4.36 -9.27 16.77
CA LEU A 42 3.27 -8.53 16.14
C LEU A 42 1.90 -9.04 16.58
N THR A 43 1.68 -10.35 16.48
CA THR A 43 0.40 -10.99 16.84
C THR A 43 0.05 -10.80 18.32
N ARG A 44 1.00 -11.00 19.23
CA ARG A 44 0.75 -10.99 20.68
C ARG A 44 0.65 -9.59 21.27
N ASP A 45 1.52 -8.69 20.81
CA ASP A 45 1.79 -7.43 21.50
C ASP A 45 1.25 -6.21 20.75
N TYR A 46 1.09 -6.28 19.42
CA TYR A 46 0.83 -5.09 18.58
C TYR A 46 -0.39 -5.18 17.67
N SER A 47 -1.10 -6.31 17.70
CA SER A 47 -2.25 -6.62 16.84
C SER A 47 -3.55 -5.96 17.32
N THR A 48 -4.66 -6.25 16.62
CA THR A 48 -5.99 -5.75 17.01
C THR A 48 -6.54 -6.38 18.28
N LEU A 49 -5.85 -7.38 18.84
CA LEU A 49 -6.13 -7.87 20.20
C LEU A 49 -5.74 -6.83 21.29
N ARG A 50 -4.86 -5.88 20.95
CA ARG A 50 -4.31 -4.90 21.90
C ARG A 50 -4.70 -3.48 21.58
N PHE A 51 -4.77 -3.14 20.30
CA PHE A 51 -4.99 -1.78 19.84
C PHE A 51 -6.00 -1.76 18.70
N ARG A 52 -6.89 -0.77 18.69
CA ARG A 52 -7.80 -0.60 17.56
C ARG A 52 -7.04 -0.43 16.24
N ILE A 53 -7.64 -0.94 15.16
CA ILE A 53 -7.09 -0.80 13.80
C ILE A 53 -7.04 0.68 13.35
N GLU A 54 -7.96 1.50 13.88
CA GLU A 54 -7.97 2.95 13.75
C GLU A 54 -8.08 3.62 15.13
N PHE A 55 -7.50 4.80 15.28
CA PHE A 55 -7.61 5.64 16.47
C PHE A 55 -8.02 7.05 16.07
N LYS A 56 -8.64 7.80 17.00
CA LYS A 56 -9.26 9.11 16.73
C LYS A 56 -10.18 9.06 15.50
N ASN A 57 -10.96 7.99 15.39
CA ASN A 57 -11.97 7.71 14.35
C ASN A 57 -11.48 7.52 12.91
N TYR A 58 -10.28 7.98 12.53
CA TYR A 58 -9.83 7.91 11.13
C TYR A 58 -8.32 7.70 10.91
N LEU A 59 -7.50 7.75 11.96
CA LEU A 59 -6.06 7.54 11.84
C LEU A 59 -5.76 6.04 11.91
N ALA A 60 -5.08 5.50 10.92
CA ALA A 60 -4.71 4.09 10.89
C ALA A 60 -3.59 3.78 11.89
N ASN A 61 -3.68 2.64 12.55
CA ASN A 61 -2.58 2.09 13.33
C ASN A 61 -1.46 1.58 12.42
N HIS A 62 -0.26 2.15 12.50
CA HIS A 62 0.87 1.80 11.64
C HIS A 62 1.84 0.78 12.24
N LEU A 63 1.57 0.22 13.43
CA LEU A 63 2.53 -0.64 14.13
C LEU A 63 3.01 -1.80 13.26
N LEU A 64 2.07 -2.50 12.61
CA LEU A 64 2.42 -3.60 11.69
C LEU A 64 3.40 -3.13 10.62
N HIS A 65 3.04 -2.07 9.88
CA HIS A 65 3.83 -1.58 8.76
C HIS A 65 5.27 -1.23 9.18
N VAL A 66 5.40 -0.53 10.31
CA VAL A 66 6.71 -0.02 10.73
C VAL A 66 7.57 -1.11 11.37
N VAL A 67 6.99 -2.01 12.15
CA VAL A 67 7.73 -3.14 12.71
C VAL A 67 8.24 -4.04 11.59
N VAL A 68 7.42 -4.32 10.58
CA VAL A 68 7.87 -5.07 9.40
C VAL A 68 8.95 -4.29 8.65
N ALA A 69 8.76 -2.99 8.38
CA ALA A 69 9.78 -2.20 7.70
C ALA A 69 11.11 -2.14 8.47
N LEU A 70 11.09 -1.95 9.79
CA LEU A 70 12.27 -1.97 10.65
C LEU A 70 12.96 -3.33 10.62
N HIS A 71 12.20 -4.42 10.70
CA HIS A 71 12.72 -5.79 10.58
C HIS A 71 13.41 -6.00 9.24
N GLU A 72 12.75 -5.63 8.14
CA GLU A 72 13.31 -5.73 6.79
C GLU A 72 14.60 -4.91 6.61
N LEU A 73 14.69 -3.74 7.25
CA LEU A 73 15.91 -2.92 7.28
C LEU A 73 17.01 -3.47 8.22
N GLY A 74 16.76 -4.56 8.94
CA GLY A 74 17.72 -5.18 9.85
C GLY A 74 17.85 -4.48 11.21
N ALA A 75 16.79 -3.80 11.67
CA ALA A 75 16.77 -3.19 13.00
C ALA A 75 16.97 -4.23 14.11
N SER A 76 17.63 -3.80 15.19
CA SER A 76 17.73 -4.63 16.40
C SER A 76 16.38 -4.75 17.10
N GLU A 77 16.21 -5.81 17.89
CA GLU A 77 15.03 -6.00 18.73
C GLU A 77 14.77 -4.81 19.64
N GLN A 78 15.83 -4.21 20.20
CA GLN A 78 15.72 -3.02 21.04
C GLN A 78 15.12 -1.85 20.25
N LYS A 79 15.57 -1.59 19.01
CA LYS A 79 15.04 -0.50 18.17
C LYS A 79 13.55 -0.72 17.85
N ILE A 80 13.15 -1.95 17.55
CA ILE A 80 11.75 -2.31 17.28
C ILE A 80 10.89 -2.08 18.54
N THR A 81 11.36 -2.58 19.69
CA THR A 81 10.65 -2.46 20.98
C THR A 81 10.53 -1.00 21.42
N ASP A 82 11.60 -0.21 21.29
CA ASP A 82 11.62 1.21 21.61
C ASP A 82 10.65 1.99 20.72
N TYR A 83 10.63 1.70 19.41
CA TYR A 83 9.69 2.32 18.48
C TYR A 83 8.25 1.98 18.84
N ALA A 84 7.95 0.71 19.10
CA ALA A 84 6.61 0.28 19.47
C ALA A 84 6.15 0.92 20.80
N ALA A 85 7.01 0.98 21.81
CA ALA A 85 6.71 1.64 23.08
C ALA A 85 6.49 3.16 22.95
N TYR A 86 7.10 3.80 21.95
CA TYR A 86 6.81 5.19 21.60
C TYR A 86 5.48 5.34 20.87
N TYR A 87 5.27 4.54 19.82
CA TYR A 87 4.13 4.67 18.91
C TYR A 87 2.81 4.30 19.60
N THR A 88 2.80 3.28 20.45
CA THR A 88 1.62 2.85 21.21
C THR A 88 1.03 3.93 22.12
N ARG A 89 1.80 4.96 22.51
CA ARG A 89 1.33 6.07 23.35
C ARG A 89 0.23 6.92 22.70
N LYS A 90 0.10 6.90 21.38
CA LYS A 90 -0.96 7.62 20.64
C LYS A 90 -2.13 6.74 20.23
N LEU A 91 -2.05 5.43 20.45
CA LEU A 91 -3.08 4.47 20.04
C LEU A 91 -4.19 4.34 21.08
N GLU A 92 -5.34 3.88 20.61
CA GLU A 92 -6.45 3.47 21.45
C GLU A 92 -6.29 1.97 21.77
N VAL A 93 -6.23 1.67 23.06
CA VAL A 93 -6.06 0.31 23.59
C VAL A 93 -7.43 -0.37 23.66
N GLU A 94 -7.49 -1.65 23.31
CA GLU A 94 -8.69 -2.46 23.52
C GLU A 94 -8.92 -2.75 25.01
N ALA A 95 -10.15 -3.13 25.35
CA ALA A 95 -10.46 -3.52 26.72
C ALA A 95 -9.61 -4.73 27.15
N PRO A 96 -9.16 -4.83 28.42
CA PRO A 96 -8.34 -5.96 28.88
C PRO A 96 -8.99 -7.35 28.71
N ASP A 97 -10.33 -7.39 28.63
CA ASP A 97 -11.17 -8.56 28.44
C ASP A 97 -11.71 -8.69 27.00
N HIS A 98 -11.13 -7.96 26.05
CA HIS A 98 -11.46 -8.07 24.62
C HIS A 98 -11.27 -9.51 24.14
N GLU A 99 -12.30 -10.06 23.52
CA GLU A 99 -12.34 -11.43 23.08
C GLU A 99 -11.44 -11.65 21.86
N ASP A 100 -10.65 -12.74 21.86
CA ASP A 100 -9.90 -13.13 20.69
C ASP A 100 -10.79 -13.85 19.67
N VAL A 101 -11.53 -13.06 18.89
CA VAL A 101 -12.45 -13.56 17.85
C VAL A 101 -11.76 -14.33 16.73
N VAL A 102 -10.44 -14.21 16.57
CA VAL A 102 -9.67 -14.99 15.59
C VAL A 102 -9.50 -16.43 16.08
N GLU A 103 -9.13 -16.60 17.35
CA GLU A 103 -9.05 -17.92 17.99
C GLU A 103 -10.45 -18.55 18.09
N ALA A 104 -11.45 -17.78 18.49
CA ALA A 104 -12.83 -18.24 18.67
C ALA A 104 -13.62 -18.44 17.36
N ALA A 105 -13.03 -18.14 16.18
CA ALA A 105 -13.72 -18.09 14.89
C ALA A 105 -14.52 -19.35 14.51
N GLU A 106 -14.20 -20.54 15.03
CA GLU A 106 -14.96 -21.78 14.74
C GLU A 106 -16.18 -21.99 15.65
N THR A 107 -16.30 -21.19 16.71
CA THR A 107 -17.26 -21.39 17.81
C THR A 107 -18.24 -20.23 17.98
N ILE A 108 -17.95 -19.08 17.38
CA ILE A 108 -18.83 -17.90 17.37
C ILE A 108 -19.72 -17.91 16.12
N ASP A 109 -20.82 -17.17 16.20
CA ASP A 109 -21.67 -16.93 15.03
C ASP A 109 -20.92 -16.01 14.06
N ILE A 110 -20.67 -16.50 12.85
CA ILE A 110 -19.91 -15.79 11.82
C ILE A 110 -20.90 -15.17 10.83
N LEU A 111 -20.62 -13.95 10.39
CA LEU A 111 -21.39 -13.29 9.32
C LEU A 111 -21.55 -14.20 8.09
N SER A 112 -22.74 -14.21 7.52
CA SER A 112 -22.94 -14.65 6.13
C SER A 112 -22.25 -13.70 5.14
N ASN A 113 -22.12 -14.12 3.88
CA ASN A 113 -21.55 -13.25 2.85
C ASN A 113 -22.40 -11.98 2.66
N GLU A 114 -23.72 -12.11 2.73
CA GLU A 114 -24.67 -11.02 2.56
C GLU A 114 -24.59 -10.02 3.72
N GLU A 115 -24.45 -10.52 4.96
CA GLU A 115 -24.23 -9.66 6.13
C GLU A 115 -22.88 -8.95 6.07
N ALA A 116 -21.83 -9.65 5.67
CA ALA A 116 -20.52 -9.05 5.46
C ALA A 116 -20.59 -7.97 4.36
N GLU A 117 -21.13 -8.26 3.18
CA GLU A 117 -21.29 -7.29 2.09
C GLU A 117 -22.07 -6.04 2.54
N ALA A 118 -23.10 -6.22 3.36
CA ALA A 118 -23.86 -5.11 3.93
C ALA A 118 -23.04 -4.21 4.87
N LEU A 119 -21.84 -4.59 5.31
CA LEU A 119 -20.95 -3.80 6.17
C LEU A 119 -19.85 -3.04 5.40
N LEU A 120 -19.73 -3.24 4.08
CA LEU A 120 -18.69 -2.60 3.27
C LEU A 120 -18.61 -1.09 3.49
N GLY A 121 -17.46 -0.63 3.98
CA GLY A 121 -17.17 0.80 4.16
C GLY A 121 -17.98 1.49 5.27
N LYS A 122 -18.82 0.76 6.01
CA LYS A 122 -19.65 1.33 7.09
C LYS A 122 -18.86 1.62 8.36
N ARG A 123 -17.63 1.13 8.45
CA ARG A 123 -16.77 1.21 9.65
C ARG A 123 -17.46 0.73 10.93
N GLN A 124 -18.16 -0.41 10.84
CA GLN A 124 -18.90 -1.02 11.94
C GLN A 124 -18.53 -2.49 12.09
N GLN A 125 -18.78 -3.05 13.28
CA GLN A 125 -18.63 -4.48 13.59
C GLN A 125 -17.29 -5.08 13.14
N TYR A 126 -16.17 -4.40 13.44
CA TYR A 126 -14.84 -4.84 13.03
C TYR A 126 -14.52 -6.28 13.48
N ASP A 127 -14.85 -6.63 14.73
CA ASP A 127 -14.60 -7.98 15.27
C ASP A 127 -15.39 -9.06 14.53
N ALA A 128 -16.62 -8.78 14.08
CA ALA A 128 -17.41 -9.72 13.30
C ALA A 128 -16.82 -9.91 11.89
N LEU A 129 -16.31 -8.85 11.27
CA LEU A 129 -15.54 -8.94 10.02
C LEU A 129 -14.23 -9.71 10.22
N LEU A 130 -13.53 -9.47 11.32
CA LEU A 130 -12.29 -10.18 11.65
C LEU A 130 -12.53 -11.69 11.83
N ALA A 131 -13.57 -12.07 12.56
CA ALA A 131 -14.01 -13.45 12.69
C ALA A 131 -14.35 -14.10 11.33
N TYR A 132 -15.08 -13.38 10.49
CA TYR A 132 -15.44 -13.81 9.14
C TYR A 132 -14.21 -14.15 8.29
N TYR A 133 -13.22 -13.26 8.24
CA TYR A 133 -12.00 -13.50 7.48
C TYR A 133 -11.09 -14.56 8.12
N ALA A 134 -11.00 -14.59 9.46
CA ALA A 134 -10.24 -15.60 10.19
C ALA A 134 -10.77 -17.02 9.92
N HIS A 135 -12.09 -17.19 9.88
CA HIS A 135 -12.71 -18.48 9.55
C HIS A 135 -12.34 -18.96 8.15
N ASP A 136 -12.40 -18.08 7.13
CA ASP A 136 -11.98 -18.44 5.78
C ASP A 136 -10.49 -18.74 5.68
N ILE A 137 -9.63 -18.03 6.43
CA ILE A 137 -8.19 -18.34 6.50
C ILE A 137 -7.95 -19.72 7.10
N LYS A 138 -8.62 -20.07 8.22
CA LYS A 138 -8.52 -21.41 8.81
C LYS A 138 -8.94 -22.51 7.82
N LYS A 139 -9.97 -22.23 7.02
CA LYS A 139 -10.54 -23.20 6.07
C LYS A 139 -9.74 -23.33 4.77
N LEU A 140 -9.23 -22.22 4.23
CA LEU A 140 -8.68 -22.14 2.88
C LEU A 140 -7.16 -21.91 2.86
N GLY A 141 -6.57 -21.60 4.02
CA GLY A 141 -5.25 -20.98 4.12
C GLY A 141 -5.26 -19.52 3.70
N VAL A 142 -4.16 -18.82 3.99
CA VAL A 142 -3.95 -17.40 3.65
C VAL A 142 -4.18 -17.12 2.16
N ASP A 143 -3.48 -17.81 1.27
CA ASP A 143 -3.60 -17.60 -0.18
C ASP A 143 -5.02 -17.87 -0.69
N GLY A 144 -5.68 -18.90 -0.14
CA GLY A 144 -7.04 -19.26 -0.51
C GLY A 144 -8.06 -18.20 -0.11
N ALA A 145 -7.92 -17.65 1.10
CA ALA A 145 -8.78 -16.57 1.59
C ALA A 145 -8.53 -15.26 0.83
N VAL A 146 -7.27 -14.87 0.60
CA VAL A 146 -6.95 -13.67 -0.18
C VAL A 146 -7.45 -13.80 -1.62
N ARG A 147 -7.25 -14.95 -2.27
CA ARG A 147 -7.77 -15.22 -3.62
C ARG A 147 -9.31 -15.16 -3.68
N LYS A 148 -10.00 -15.61 -2.64
CA LYS A 148 -11.47 -15.55 -2.54
C LYS A 148 -11.97 -14.10 -2.42
N HIS A 149 -11.31 -13.28 -1.60
CA HIS A 149 -11.87 -11.99 -1.14
C HIS A 149 -11.30 -10.76 -1.83
N LEU A 150 -10.00 -10.74 -2.13
CA LEU A 150 -9.34 -9.57 -2.70
C LEU A 150 -9.98 -9.04 -3.99
N PRO A 151 -10.49 -9.90 -4.92
CA PRO A 151 -11.19 -9.43 -6.12
C PRO A 151 -12.44 -8.57 -5.84
N ASN A 152 -13.08 -8.74 -4.68
CA ASN A 152 -14.25 -7.94 -4.29
C ASN A 152 -13.87 -6.70 -3.46
N LEU A 153 -12.61 -6.60 -3.02
CA LEU A 153 -12.14 -5.56 -2.12
C LEU A 153 -11.26 -4.51 -2.79
N PHE A 154 -10.64 -4.79 -3.95
CA PHE A 154 -9.79 -3.81 -4.62
C PHE A 154 -10.58 -2.59 -5.15
N SER A 155 -11.88 -2.72 -5.39
CA SER A 155 -12.70 -1.55 -5.72
C SER A 155 -12.78 -0.56 -4.54
N GLY A 156 -12.40 -0.99 -3.33
CA GLY A 156 -12.42 -0.17 -2.11
C GLY A 156 -11.10 0.50 -1.75
N LEU A 157 -10.07 0.44 -2.59
CA LEU A 157 -8.68 0.78 -2.24
C LEU A 157 -8.48 2.19 -1.65
N ALA A 158 -9.32 3.16 -2.00
CA ALA A 158 -9.19 4.53 -1.46
C ALA A 158 -9.53 4.66 0.02
N GLY A 159 -10.14 3.62 0.60
CA GLY A 159 -10.49 3.55 2.01
C GLY A 159 -9.34 3.95 2.92
N ALA A 160 -9.62 4.86 3.85
CA ALA A 160 -8.64 5.41 4.79
C ALA A 160 -7.32 5.88 4.13
N LEU A 161 -7.32 6.38 2.87
CA LEU A 161 -6.08 6.69 2.12
C LEU A 161 -5.19 5.44 1.96
N LEU A 162 -5.73 4.38 1.36
CA LEU A 162 -5.02 3.13 1.02
C LEU A 162 -4.55 2.28 2.22
N HIS A 163 -4.86 2.64 3.46
CA HIS A 163 -4.31 1.93 4.62
C HIS A 163 -4.80 0.48 4.73
N GLY A 164 -6.01 0.16 4.27
CA GLY A 164 -6.51 -1.23 4.25
C GLY A 164 -5.61 -2.16 3.43
N ILE A 165 -5.25 -1.76 2.20
CA ILE A 165 -4.36 -2.57 1.36
C ILE A 165 -2.92 -2.55 1.84
N ILE A 166 -2.46 -1.43 2.42
CA ILE A 166 -1.12 -1.34 3.00
C ILE A 166 -0.98 -2.34 4.16
N GLN A 167 -1.97 -2.37 5.06
CA GLN A 167 -2.05 -3.33 6.16
C GLN A 167 -2.02 -4.77 5.64
N LEU A 168 -2.86 -5.08 4.66
CA LEU A 168 -2.94 -6.42 4.10
C LEU A 168 -1.63 -6.84 3.41
N GLY A 169 -0.98 -5.96 2.64
CA GLY A 169 0.28 -6.29 1.96
C GLY A 169 1.43 -6.54 2.92
N TYR A 170 1.58 -5.71 3.96
CA TYR A 170 2.58 -5.94 5.01
C TYR A 170 2.28 -7.23 5.81
N ALA A 171 1.00 -7.50 6.12
CA ALA A 171 0.58 -8.71 6.79
C ALA A 171 0.87 -9.97 5.96
N TYR A 172 0.58 -9.92 4.65
CA TYR A 172 0.84 -11.02 3.72
C TYR A 172 2.35 -11.27 3.58
N HIS A 173 3.14 -10.21 3.46
CA HIS A 173 4.60 -10.28 3.33
C HIS A 173 5.26 -10.92 4.56
N ILE A 174 4.94 -10.46 5.76
CA ILE A 174 5.49 -11.04 7.00
C ILE A 174 4.86 -12.40 7.32
N GLY A 175 3.66 -12.67 6.80
CA GLY A 175 2.85 -13.86 7.02
C GLY A 175 2.18 -13.89 8.40
N GLY A 176 1.23 -14.81 8.57
CA GLY A 176 0.52 -15.05 9.83
C GLY A 176 -0.98 -14.84 9.70
N ASP A 177 -1.75 -15.87 10.06
CA ASP A 177 -3.19 -15.98 9.82
C ASP A 177 -3.96 -14.79 10.41
N ARG A 178 -3.70 -14.43 11.68
CA ARG A 178 -4.33 -13.28 12.35
C ARG A 178 -4.06 -11.97 11.62
N LEU A 179 -2.80 -11.69 11.26
CA LEU A 179 -2.43 -10.42 10.63
C LEU A 179 -3.09 -10.26 9.27
N VAL A 180 -3.17 -11.34 8.49
CA VAL A 180 -3.87 -11.33 7.20
C VAL A 180 -5.38 -11.16 7.37
N ALA A 181 -5.98 -11.80 8.39
CA ALA A 181 -7.38 -11.60 8.74
C ALA A 181 -7.67 -10.13 9.08
N GLU A 182 -6.81 -9.51 9.88
CA GLU A 182 -6.89 -8.08 10.23
C GLU A 182 -6.79 -7.17 8.99
N GLY A 183 -5.90 -7.49 8.05
CA GLY A 183 -5.75 -6.75 6.80
C GLY A 183 -6.98 -6.83 5.90
N LEU A 184 -7.56 -8.03 5.72
CA LEU A 184 -8.79 -8.22 4.96
C LEU A 184 -9.98 -7.51 5.64
N ALA A 185 -10.11 -7.67 6.95
CA ALA A 185 -11.12 -7.00 7.76
C ALA A 185 -10.98 -5.48 7.66
N TYR A 186 -9.75 -4.96 7.66
CA TYR A 186 -9.54 -3.52 7.57
C TYR A 186 -9.89 -2.97 6.18
N GLN A 187 -9.44 -3.62 5.12
CA GLN A 187 -9.80 -3.24 3.74
C GLN A 187 -11.31 -3.22 3.53
N HIS A 188 -12.03 -4.19 4.10
CA HIS A 188 -13.48 -4.22 4.12
C HIS A 188 -14.07 -3.04 4.93
N HIS A 189 -13.58 -2.88 6.16
CA HIS A 189 -14.09 -1.90 7.13
C HIS A 189 -13.95 -0.47 6.61
N CYS A 190 -12.83 -0.12 5.98
CA CYS A 190 -12.57 1.22 5.46
C CYS A 190 -12.97 1.42 4.00
N TYR A 191 -13.53 0.40 3.32
CA TYR A 191 -13.84 0.39 1.89
C TYR A 191 -14.47 1.71 1.40
N LEU A 192 -13.89 2.28 0.34
CA LEU A 192 -14.44 3.45 -0.36
C LEU A 192 -14.51 3.12 -1.85
N PRO A 193 -15.70 3.04 -2.48
CA PRO A 193 -15.87 2.52 -3.83
C PRO A 193 -15.17 3.39 -4.87
N TYR A 194 -14.42 2.74 -5.74
CA TYR A 194 -13.73 3.26 -6.91
C TYR A 194 -13.95 2.28 -8.07
N ASP A 195 -15.16 1.71 -8.16
CA ASP A 195 -15.51 0.80 -9.24
C ASP A 195 -15.33 1.49 -10.59
N GLU A 196 -14.72 0.77 -11.51
CA GLU A 196 -14.63 1.22 -12.89
C GLU A 196 -16.05 1.23 -13.51
N PRO A 197 -16.48 2.35 -14.10
CA PRO A 197 -17.75 2.39 -14.81
C PRO A 197 -17.75 1.45 -16.01
N GLU A 198 -18.93 1.03 -16.47
CA GLU A 198 -19.03 0.37 -17.78
C GLU A 198 -18.59 1.35 -18.87
N MET A 199 -17.62 0.94 -19.70
CA MET A 199 -17.04 1.83 -20.70
C MET A 199 -17.07 1.22 -22.10
N PRO A 200 -17.34 2.04 -23.14
CA PRO A 200 -17.25 1.61 -24.52
C PRO A 200 -15.79 1.34 -24.90
N LEU A 201 -15.57 0.45 -25.86
CA LEU A 201 -14.24 0.22 -26.43
C LEU A 201 -13.66 1.53 -26.98
N SER A 202 -12.40 1.81 -26.64
CA SER A 202 -11.68 2.97 -27.17
C SER A 202 -11.65 2.89 -28.69
N LYS A 203 -12.00 4.02 -29.35
CA LYS A 203 -11.85 4.18 -30.80
C LYS A 203 -10.43 4.57 -31.20
N GLU A 204 -9.66 5.10 -30.26
CA GLU A 204 -8.27 5.52 -30.43
C GLU A 204 -7.32 4.46 -29.85
N PRO A 205 -6.07 4.35 -30.37
CA PRO A 205 -5.05 3.49 -29.78
C PRO A 205 -4.76 3.85 -28.32
N LEU A 206 -4.60 2.83 -27.47
CA LEU A 206 -4.23 3.03 -26.08
C LEU A 206 -2.80 3.57 -25.97
N ARG A 207 -2.61 4.55 -25.09
CA ARG A 207 -1.32 5.17 -24.76
C ARG A 207 -0.48 4.21 -23.92
N GLN A 208 0.83 4.21 -24.19
CA GLN A 208 1.78 3.49 -23.36
C GLN A 208 2.21 4.34 -22.16
N PHE A 209 2.56 3.68 -21.05
CA PHE A 209 3.15 4.33 -19.88
C PHE A 209 4.62 4.67 -20.16
N THR A 210 4.91 5.96 -20.32
CA THR A 210 6.27 6.51 -20.41
C THR A 210 6.39 7.68 -19.44
N ARG A 211 7.61 8.09 -19.09
CA ARG A 211 7.82 9.25 -18.19
C ARG A 211 7.08 10.50 -18.69
N GLN A 212 7.07 10.73 -20.00
CA GLN A 212 6.35 11.84 -20.62
C GLN A 212 4.83 11.71 -20.45
N THR A 213 4.24 10.55 -20.80
CA THR A 213 2.78 10.39 -20.74
C THR A 213 2.25 10.36 -19.31
N VAL A 214 3.03 9.84 -18.37
CA VAL A 214 2.74 9.88 -16.93
C VAL A 214 2.84 11.30 -16.38
N PHE A 215 3.86 12.07 -16.75
CA PHE A 215 3.97 13.48 -16.37
C PHE A 215 2.75 14.29 -16.85
N GLU A 216 2.42 14.17 -18.14
CA GLU A 216 1.27 14.85 -18.74
C GLU A 216 -0.03 14.48 -18.04
N LEU A 217 -0.23 13.21 -17.69
CA LEU A 217 -1.40 12.75 -16.95
C LEU A 217 -1.47 13.39 -15.56
N ALA A 218 -0.37 13.33 -14.80
CA ALA A 218 -0.31 13.88 -13.44
C ALA A 218 -0.51 15.40 -13.45
N ASP A 219 0.16 16.13 -14.35
CA ASP A 219 0.03 17.58 -14.50
C ASP A 219 -1.40 17.97 -14.93
N ALA A 220 -1.94 17.31 -15.96
CA ALA A 220 -3.28 17.60 -16.46
C ALA A 220 -4.36 17.44 -15.38
N LEU A 221 -4.28 16.39 -14.56
CA LEU A 221 -5.25 16.14 -13.48
C LEU A 221 -5.05 17.10 -12.29
N THR A 222 -3.82 17.27 -11.81
CA THR A 222 -3.53 18.14 -10.63
C THR A 222 -3.74 19.63 -10.93
N SER A 223 -3.71 20.02 -12.21
CA SER A 223 -4.00 21.37 -12.69
C SER A 223 -5.44 21.54 -13.20
N ASN A 224 -6.28 20.50 -13.18
CA ASN A 224 -7.62 20.55 -13.73
C ASN A 224 -8.58 21.42 -12.90
N ALA A 225 -9.11 22.49 -13.50
CA ALA A 225 -9.98 23.44 -12.81
C ALA A 225 -11.30 22.83 -12.30
N LEU A 226 -11.89 21.90 -13.05
CA LEU A 226 -13.13 21.22 -12.66
C LEU A 226 -12.89 20.35 -11.43
N LEU A 227 -11.85 19.52 -11.42
CA LEU A 227 -11.55 18.63 -10.29
C LEU A 227 -11.36 19.41 -8.99
N LEU A 228 -10.62 20.52 -9.04
CA LEU A 228 -10.35 21.36 -7.88
C LEU A 228 -11.60 22.09 -7.40
N SER A 229 -12.40 22.61 -8.33
CA SER A 229 -13.67 23.27 -8.02
C SER A 229 -14.65 22.29 -7.37
N GLU A 230 -14.77 21.08 -7.89
CA GLU A 230 -15.65 20.05 -7.32
C GLU A 230 -15.17 19.59 -5.95
N GLN A 231 -13.86 19.42 -5.76
CA GLN A 231 -13.28 19.18 -4.44
C GLN A 231 -13.65 20.30 -3.47
N ASP A 232 -13.36 21.57 -3.79
CA ASP A 232 -13.63 22.71 -2.92
C ASP A 232 -15.12 22.86 -2.58
N ARG A 233 -15.99 22.65 -3.57
CA ARG A 233 -17.43 22.70 -3.40
C ARG A 233 -17.91 21.62 -2.44
N LEU A 234 -17.52 20.36 -2.67
CA LEU A 234 -18.07 19.22 -1.93
C LEU A 234 -17.48 19.10 -0.53
N VAL A 235 -16.19 19.33 -0.33
CA VAL A 235 -15.58 19.33 1.01
C VAL A 235 -16.15 20.41 1.95
N ALA A 236 -16.76 21.46 1.38
CA ALA A 236 -17.36 22.56 2.11
C ALA A 236 -18.84 22.34 2.49
N ILE A 237 -19.48 21.25 2.02
CA ILE A 237 -20.90 20.96 2.28
C ILE A 237 -21.14 19.55 2.80
N SER A 238 -22.28 19.34 3.45
CA SER A 238 -22.73 18.02 3.90
C SER A 238 -23.08 17.11 2.70
N PRO A 239 -22.85 15.79 2.78
CA PRO A 239 -22.35 15.08 3.97
C PRO A 239 -20.82 15.10 4.14
N VAL A 240 -20.02 15.48 3.13
CA VAL A 240 -18.55 15.38 3.16
C VAL A 240 -17.91 16.24 4.27
N LYS A 241 -18.41 17.46 4.47
CA LYS A 241 -17.95 18.37 5.53
C LYS A 241 -18.07 17.76 6.93
N ASP A 242 -19.12 16.97 7.14
CA ASP A 242 -19.50 16.44 8.46
C ASP A 242 -18.80 15.12 8.78
N LEU A 243 -18.02 14.56 7.84
CA LEU A 243 -17.22 13.38 8.08
C LEU A 243 -16.11 13.69 9.09
N ASP A 244 -16.05 12.92 10.17
CA ASP A 244 -14.98 13.00 11.18
C ASP A 244 -13.69 12.29 10.69
N ILE A 245 -13.17 12.77 9.56
CA ILE A 245 -11.98 12.25 8.88
C ILE A 245 -11.09 13.39 8.39
N GLY A 246 -9.82 13.08 8.12
CA GLY A 246 -8.84 14.04 7.61
C GLY A 246 -9.21 14.62 6.23
N TRP A 247 -8.75 15.85 5.96
CA TRP A 247 -8.98 16.59 4.71
C TRP A 247 -8.70 15.76 3.44
N ILE A 248 -7.60 15.02 3.40
CA ILE A 248 -7.25 14.19 2.24
C ILE A 248 -8.30 13.08 2.04
N GLN A 249 -8.74 12.43 3.12
CA GLN A 249 -9.77 11.39 3.01
C GLN A 249 -11.11 11.98 2.55
N ARG A 250 -11.43 13.24 2.91
CA ARG A 250 -12.59 13.96 2.36
C ARG A 250 -12.47 14.19 0.86
N GLY A 251 -11.30 14.60 0.37
CA GLY A 251 -11.08 14.75 -1.08
C GLY A 251 -11.19 13.43 -1.85
N LEU A 252 -10.70 12.32 -1.27
CA LEU A 252 -10.94 10.99 -1.85
C LEU A 252 -12.44 10.63 -1.90
N ASN A 253 -13.22 11.01 -0.88
CA ASN A 253 -14.68 10.81 -0.94
C ASN A 253 -15.30 11.58 -2.12
N VAL A 254 -14.83 12.81 -2.41
CA VAL A 254 -15.28 13.60 -3.57
C VAL A 254 -15.00 12.87 -4.88
N PHE A 255 -13.82 12.29 -5.03
CA PHE A 255 -13.40 11.58 -6.24
C PHE A 255 -13.70 10.07 -6.21
N SER A 256 -14.70 9.64 -5.43
CA SER A 256 -15.09 8.22 -5.32
C SER A 256 -16.37 7.90 -6.09
N GLY A 257 -16.74 6.63 -6.13
CA GLY A 257 -18.05 6.15 -6.54
C GLY A 257 -19.13 6.22 -5.44
N HIS A 258 -18.87 6.87 -4.30
CA HIS A 258 -19.82 6.89 -3.18
C HIS A 258 -21.08 7.71 -3.55
N PRO A 259 -22.29 7.15 -3.42
CA PRO A 259 -23.51 7.74 -4.00
C PRO A 259 -23.89 9.12 -3.46
N GLU A 260 -23.54 9.41 -2.20
CA GLU A 260 -23.95 10.66 -1.53
C GLU A 260 -22.81 11.68 -1.33
N ARG A 261 -21.55 11.29 -1.61
CA ARG A 261 -20.36 12.05 -1.19
C ARG A 261 -19.50 12.50 -2.36
N ASN A 262 -19.80 12.02 -3.57
CA ASN A 262 -18.94 12.19 -4.73
C ASN A 262 -19.37 13.34 -5.66
N SER A 263 -18.47 13.65 -6.58
CA SER A 263 -18.77 14.31 -7.85
C SER A 263 -18.71 13.26 -8.97
N PRO A 264 -19.86 12.82 -9.52
CA PRO A 264 -19.87 11.85 -10.62
C PRO A 264 -19.08 12.34 -11.85
N GLU A 265 -19.11 13.65 -12.12
CA GLU A 265 -18.37 14.26 -13.22
C GLU A 265 -16.85 14.18 -13.00
N ALA A 266 -16.37 14.55 -11.81
CA ALA A 266 -14.96 14.47 -11.47
C ALA A 266 -14.46 13.01 -11.45
N PHE A 267 -15.26 12.10 -10.90
CA PHE A 267 -14.96 10.67 -10.88
C PHE A 267 -14.82 10.09 -12.30
N ALA A 268 -15.78 10.41 -13.17
CA ALA A 268 -15.76 9.98 -14.57
C ALA A 268 -14.60 10.60 -15.36
N LEU A 269 -14.23 11.86 -15.08
CA LEU A 269 -13.10 12.53 -15.73
C LEU A 269 -11.78 11.77 -15.46
N ILE A 270 -11.49 11.44 -14.21
CA ILE A 270 -10.26 10.71 -13.87
C ILE A 270 -10.28 9.31 -14.52
N TRP A 271 -11.42 8.62 -14.50
CA TRP A 271 -11.57 7.34 -15.21
C TRP A 271 -11.32 7.46 -16.71
N ASN A 272 -11.86 8.50 -17.36
CA ASN A 272 -11.65 8.76 -18.78
C ASN A 272 -10.16 8.94 -19.11
N GLU A 273 -9.37 9.55 -18.22
CA GLU A 273 -7.93 9.66 -18.43
C GLU A 273 -7.18 8.35 -18.19
N VAL A 274 -7.50 7.61 -17.12
CA VAL A 274 -6.92 6.28 -16.84
C VAL A 274 -7.17 5.31 -18.00
N ASN A 275 -8.37 5.36 -18.59
CA ASN A 275 -8.82 4.43 -19.62
C ASN A 275 -8.18 4.66 -20.99
N LYS A 276 -7.44 5.76 -21.17
CA LYS A 276 -6.64 5.98 -22.37
C LYS A 276 -5.36 5.18 -22.39
N PHE A 277 -4.99 4.48 -21.32
CA PHE A 277 -3.72 3.77 -21.19
C PHE A 277 -3.84 2.26 -21.36
N ASP A 278 -2.77 1.65 -21.85
CA ASP A 278 -2.64 0.21 -22.03
C ASP A 278 -2.12 -0.47 -20.74
N PHE A 279 -2.97 -1.30 -20.14
CA PHE A 279 -2.65 -2.07 -18.94
C PHE A 279 -2.23 -3.52 -19.22
N SER A 280 -2.10 -3.92 -20.48
CA SER A 280 -1.81 -5.32 -20.86
C SER A 280 -0.52 -5.87 -20.21
N ASN A 281 0.47 -5.02 -19.99
CA ASN A 281 1.74 -5.36 -19.33
C ASN A 281 1.93 -4.64 -17.99
N PHE A 282 0.86 -4.07 -17.41
CA PHE A 282 0.95 -3.30 -16.18
C PHE A 282 0.89 -4.22 -14.96
N ASP A 283 1.89 -4.08 -14.09
CA ASP A 283 2.03 -4.85 -12.85
C ASP A 283 2.62 -4.00 -11.73
N GLY A 284 2.93 -4.64 -10.60
CA GLY A 284 3.51 -3.96 -9.45
C GLY A 284 4.86 -3.28 -9.73
N SER A 285 5.68 -3.84 -10.63
CA SER A 285 6.94 -3.19 -11.03
C SER A 285 6.67 -1.87 -11.73
N TYR A 286 5.73 -1.85 -12.69
CA TYR A 286 5.33 -0.64 -13.39
C TYR A 286 4.76 0.41 -12.43
N ALA A 287 3.86 -0.02 -11.54
CA ALA A 287 3.27 0.85 -10.55
C ALA A 287 4.34 1.52 -9.68
N LEU A 288 5.27 0.73 -9.11
CA LEU A 288 6.35 1.21 -8.25
C LEU A 288 7.33 2.13 -9.00
N ASP A 289 7.75 1.74 -10.21
CA ASP A 289 8.59 2.57 -11.07
C ASP A 289 7.96 3.96 -11.29
N ILE A 290 6.66 4.00 -11.63
CA ILE A 290 5.91 5.24 -11.89
C ILE A 290 5.86 6.13 -10.64
N VAL A 291 5.41 5.59 -9.49
CA VAL A 291 5.17 6.43 -8.30
C VAL A 291 6.45 6.80 -7.57
N MET A 292 7.49 5.96 -7.57
CA MET A 292 8.80 6.38 -7.07
C MET A 292 9.43 7.45 -7.96
N TRP A 293 9.30 7.33 -9.28
CA TRP A 293 9.76 8.36 -10.20
C TRP A 293 9.01 9.69 -9.97
N LEU A 294 7.67 9.65 -9.86
CA LEU A 294 6.87 10.83 -9.51
C LEU A 294 7.28 11.44 -8.16
N TYR A 295 7.56 10.61 -7.15
CA TYR A 295 8.03 11.05 -5.84
C TYR A 295 9.31 11.87 -5.94
N VAL A 296 10.32 11.37 -6.66
CA VAL A 296 11.61 12.10 -6.81
C VAL A 296 11.52 13.27 -7.80
N MET A 297 10.54 13.26 -8.69
CA MET A 297 10.20 14.40 -9.54
C MET A 297 9.59 15.55 -8.74
N LEU A 298 9.04 15.33 -7.54
CA LEU A 298 8.64 16.43 -6.68
C LEU A 298 9.83 17.15 -6.05
N LYS A 299 9.64 18.44 -5.82
CA LYS A 299 10.62 19.29 -5.11
C LYS A 299 10.54 19.16 -3.59
N HIS A 300 9.54 18.48 -3.07
CA HIS A 300 9.34 18.26 -1.64
C HIS A 300 9.17 16.77 -1.32
N ASN A 301 9.39 16.43 -0.05
CA ASN A 301 9.04 15.11 0.47
C ASN A 301 7.52 15.03 0.68
N ASP A 302 6.85 14.28 -0.20
CA ASP A 302 5.39 14.20 -0.26
C ASP A 302 4.88 12.91 0.39
N PHE A 303 4.08 13.10 1.44
CA PHE A 303 3.46 12.01 2.19
C PHE A 303 2.43 11.23 1.37
N ILE A 304 1.78 11.84 0.38
CA ILE A 304 0.66 11.25 -0.37
C ILE A 304 1.20 10.29 -1.44
N ILE A 305 2.22 10.70 -2.20
CA ILE A 305 2.89 9.80 -3.13
C ILE A 305 3.52 8.64 -2.38
N LEU A 306 4.04 8.86 -1.18
CA LEU A 306 4.57 7.77 -0.36
C LEU A 306 3.50 6.72 -0.03
N HIS A 307 2.24 7.12 0.22
CA HIS A 307 1.14 6.15 0.36
C HIS A 307 0.91 5.36 -0.93
N ALA A 308 1.00 6.02 -2.10
CA ALA A 308 0.92 5.35 -3.39
C ALA A 308 2.08 4.35 -3.59
N VAL A 309 3.31 4.70 -3.18
CA VAL A 309 4.47 3.78 -3.20
C VAL A 309 4.21 2.56 -2.33
N THR A 310 3.82 2.76 -1.06
CA THR A 310 3.59 1.63 -0.15
C THR A 310 2.40 0.77 -0.56
N SER A 311 1.34 1.37 -1.11
CA SER A 311 0.18 0.61 -1.57
C SER A 311 0.45 -0.16 -2.86
N ALA A 312 1.24 0.39 -3.80
CA ALA A 312 1.72 -0.34 -4.97
C ALA A 312 2.51 -1.57 -4.55
N TRP A 313 3.45 -1.40 -3.61
CA TRP A 313 4.23 -2.50 -3.06
C TRP A 313 3.31 -3.56 -2.44
N SER A 314 2.32 -3.14 -1.66
CA SER A 314 1.36 -4.05 -1.02
C SER A 314 0.51 -4.83 -2.02
N VAL A 315 -0.01 -4.21 -3.09
CA VAL A 315 -0.73 -4.93 -4.15
C VAL A 315 0.21 -5.90 -4.87
N HIS A 316 1.45 -5.51 -5.14
CA HIS A 316 2.45 -6.36 -5.79
C HIS A 316 2.72 -7.66 -5.00
N GLN A 317 2.70 -7.62 -3.67
CA GLN A 317 2.85 -8.83 -2.84
C GLN A 317 1.78 -9.88 -3.13
N MET A 318 0.59 -9.49 -3.59
CA MET A 318 -0.57 -10.38 -3.72
C MET A 318 -1.12 -10.50 -5.15
N GLU A 319 -0.63 -9.72 -6.11
CA GLU A 319 -1.18 -9.69 -7.47
C GLU A 319 -1.10 -11.04 -8.19
N HIS A 320 -0.15 -11.90 -7.80
CA HIS A 320 0.01 -13.26 -8.32
C HIS A 320 -1.15 -14.20 -7.92
N LEU A 321 -1.97 -13.82 -6.94
CA LEU A 321 -3.18 -14.54 -6.54
C LEU A 321 -4.41 -14.17 -7.38
N LEU A 322 -4.35 -13.05 -8.11
CA LEU A 322 -5.45 -12.55 -8.92
C LEU A 322 -5.52 -13.24 -10.28
N SER A 323 -6.73 -13.34 -10.84
CA SER A 323 -6.87 -13.68 -12.25
C SER A 323 -6.28 -12.56 -13.13
N PRO A 324 -5.90 -12.81 -14.40
CA PRO A 324 -5.42 -11.76 -15.28
C PRO A 324 -6.37 -10.56 -15.41
N SER A 325 -7.68 -10.80 -15.46
CA SER A 325 -8.68 -9.72 -15.51
C SER A 325 -8.77 -8.94 -14.20
N ASP A 326 -8.74 -9.63 -13.05
CA ASP A 326 -8.79 -8.96 -11.74
C ASP A 326 -7.52 -8.17 -11.46
N LYS A 327 -6.35 -8.68 -11.89
CA LYS A 327 -5.08 -7.96 -11.82
C LYS A 327 -5.14 -6.63 -12.58
N VAL A 328 -5.61 -6.66 -13.83
CA VAL A 328 -5.78 -5.43 -14.64
C VAL A 328 -6.75 -4.47 -13.95
N LYS A 329 -7.90 -4.96 -13.48
CA LYS A 329 -8.89 -4.12 -12.79
C LYS A 329 -8.31 -3.51 -11.50
N ALA A 330 -7.61 -4.29 -10.69
CA ALA A 330 -6.97 -3.83 -9.46
C ALA A 330 -5.96 -2.71 -9.72
N TRP A 331 -5.11 -2.83 -10.74
CA TRP A 331 -4.13 -1.79 -11.08
C TRP A 331 -4.76 -0.52 -11.66
N ARG A 332 -5.85 -0.66 -12.42
CA ARG A 332 -6.62 0.49 -12.92
C ARG A 332 -7.27 1.26 -11.78
N VAL A 333 -7.88 0.54 -10.84
CA VAL A 333 -8.43 1.16 -9.62
C VAL A 333 -7.32 1.81 -8.80
N TRP A 334 -6.21 1.11 -8.56
CA TRP A 334 -5.08 1.66 -7.82
C TRP A 334 -4.56 2.96 -8.46
N LEU A 335 -4.39 3.00 -9.79
CA LEU A 335 -3.91 4.21 -10.48
C LEU A 335 -4.90 5.36 -10.32
N HIS A 336 -6.20 5.09 -10.45
CA HIS A 336 -7.25 6.09 -10.25
C HIS A 336 -7.20 6.68 -8.82
N VAL A 337 -7.07 5.81 -7.81
CA VAL A 337 -6.95 6.23 -6.41
C VAL A 337 -5.69 7.07 -6.18
N ALA A 338 -4.54 6.65 -6.72
CA ALA A 338 -3.28 7.38 -6.60
C ALA A 338 -3.37 8.78 -7.22
N LEU A 339 -3.97 8.90 -8.41
CA LEU A 339 -4.20 10.18 -9.09
C LEU A 339 -5.20 11.05 -8.32
N SER A 340 -6.28 10.46 -7.80
CA SER A 340 -7.25 11.17 -6.95
C SER A 340 -6.61 11.73 -5.69
N ALA A 341 -5.69 10.99 -5.08
CA ALA A 341 -4.94 11.45 -3.92
C ALA A 341 -4.00 12.62 -4.26
N LEU A 342 -3.31 12.55 -5.41
CA LEU A 342 -2.46 13.65 -5.93
C LEU A 342 -3.26 14.94 -6.18
N VAL A 343 -4.42 14.83 -6.83
CA VAL A 343 -5.34 15.96 -7.04
C VAL A 343 -5.78 16.54 -5.70
N THR A 344 -6.20 15.67 -4.79
CA THR A 344 -6.64 16.06 -3.44
C THR A 344 -5.59 16.85 -2.67
N ALA A 345 -4.33 16.42 -2.80
CA ALA A 345 -3.17 17.03 -2.15
C ALA A 345 -2.66 18.29 -2.86
N ARG A 346 -3.22 18.65 -4.03
CA ARG A 346 -2.84 19.82 -4.83
C ARG A 346 -1.34 19.85 -5.15
N VAL A 347 -0.80 18.67 -5.46
CA VAL A 347 0.62 18.48 -5.79
C VAL A 347 0.89 19.09 -7.17
N ARG A 348 1.81 20.06 -7.26
CA ARG A 348 2.11 20.80 -8.50
C ARG A 348 3.57 21.19 -8.71
N ASP A 349 4.40 21.03 -7.71
CA ASP A 349 5.80 21.47 -7.72
C ASP A 349 6.72 20.36 -8.23
N PHE A 350 6.36 19.78 -9.37
CA PHE A 350 7.24 18.88 -10.11
C PHE A 350 8.46 19.63 -10.65
N ARG A 351 9.58 18.92 -10.79
CA ARG A 351 10.78 19.37 -11.50
C ARG A 351 10.44 19.52 -12.99
N GLY A 352 11.01 20.55 -13.62
CA GLY A 352 10.84 20.77 -15.06
C GLY A 352 11.72 19.86 -15.92
N GLU A 353 12.76 19.28 -15.34
CA GLU A 353 13.65 18.33 -15.99
C GLU A 353 13.48 16.95 -15.36
N ASP A 354 13.43 15.92 -16.20
CA ASP A 354 13.38 14.53 -15.79
C ASP A 354 14.67 14.16 -15.05
N ILE A 355 14.53 13.68 -13.81
CA ILE A 355 15.65 13.22 -13.00
C ILE A 355 16.51 12.15 -13.70
N CYS A 356 15.94 11.31 -14.57
CA CYS A 356 16.74 10.32 -15.31
C CYS A 356 17.55 10.94 -16.46
N SER A 357 17.31 12.21 -16.81
CA SER A 357 18.03 12.93 -17.87
C SER A 357 19.19 13.80 -17.32
N PRO A 358 20.27 14.00 -18.08
CA PRO A 358 20.65 13.25 -19.28
C PRO A 358 21.16 11.85 -18.89
N SER A 359 20.89 10.87 -19.76
CA SER A 359 21.24 9.46 -19.54
C SER A 359 22.75 9.24 -19.45
N ASP A 360 23.57 9.99 -20.19
CA ASP A 360 25.04 9.81 -20.26
C ASP A 360 25.77 10.06 -18.93
N SER A 361 25.09 10.63 -17.93
CA SER A 361 25.64 10.91 -16.60
C SER A 361 24.99 10.09 -15.49
N LEU A 362 24.05 9.20 -15.84
CA LEU A 362 23.20 8.53 -14.86
C LEU A 362 24.00 7.60 -13.95
N GLU A 363 24.94 6.85 -14.52
CA GLU A 363 25.83 5.95 -13.78
C GLU A 363 26.71 6.70 -12.78
N ASP A 364 27.28 7.85 -13.18
CA ASP A 364 28.10 8.68 -12.30
C ASP A 364 27.26 9.28 -11.16
N ARG A 365 26.04 9.75 -11.47
CA ARG A 365 25.10 10.25 -10.47
C ARG A 365 24.63 9.17 -9.52
N LEU A 366 24.40 7.95 -10.00
CA LEU A 366 24.08 6.78 -9.19
C LEU A 366 25.26 6.39 -8.29
N ALA A 367 26.49 6.39 -8.82
CA ALA A 367 27.69 6.09 -8.05
C ALA A 367 27.96 7.11 -6.93
N ALA A 368 27.47 8.35 -7.09
CA ALA A 368 27.55 9.39 -6.06
C ALA A 368 26.51 9.22 -4.93
N LEU A 369 25.46 8.42 -5.13
CA LEU A 369 24.46 8.15 -4.08
C LEU A 369 25.00 7.15 -3.04
N PRO A 370 24.57 7.26 -1.77
CA PRO A 370 24.92 6.27 -0.76
C PRO A 370 24.48 4.85 -1.18
N SER A 371 25.25 3.84 -0.76
CA SER A 371 24.87 2.44 -0.95
C SER A 371 23.63 2.06 -0.12
N TRP A 372 22.97 0.94 -0.45
CA TRP A 372 21.86 0.44 0.34
C TRP A 372 22.22 0.23 1.81
N SER A 373 23.40 -0.32 2.13
CA SER A 373 23.86 -0.43 3.53
C SER A 373 23.94 0.93 4.23
N GLN A 374 24.49 1.94 3.54
CA GLN A 374 24.58 3.30 4.09
C GLN A 374 23.18 3.94 4.26
N LEU A 375 22.24 3.69 3.35
CA LEU A 375 20.86 4.17 3.45
C LEU A 375 20.12 3.51 4.62
N ARG A 376 20.25 2.19 4.79
CA ARG A 376 19.70 1.46 5.96
C ARG A 376 20.26 2.00 7.26
N GLU A 377 21.59 2.10 7.36
CA GLU A 377 22.27 2.65 8.54
C GLU A 377 21.80 4.06 8.85
N LYS A 378 21.70 4.94 7.84
CA LYS A 378 21.19 6.30 8.00
C LYS A 378 19.75 6.32 8.51
N ALA A 379 18.86 5.50 7.94
CA ALA A 379 17.46 5.44 8.34
C ALA A 379 17.30 4.96 9.80
N LEU A 380 18.02 3.90 10.18
CA LEU A 380 17.97 3.35 11.54
C LEU A 380 18.60 4.28 12.59
N ALA A 381 19.61 5.05 12.18
CA ALA A 381 20.34 5.98 13.04
C ALA A 381 19.67 7.35 13.23
N ILE A 382 18.54 7.63 12.57
CA ILE A 382 17.81 8.90 12.78
C ILE A 382 17.46 9.04 14.27
N PRO A 383 17.90 10.13 14.95
CA PRO A 383 17.62 10.33 16.36
C PRO A 383 16.12 10.41 16.65
N GLY A 384 15.72 9.85 17.80
CA GLY A 384 14.32 9.74 18.17
C GLY A 384 13.57 8.72 17.31
N PHE A 385 12.29 9.00 17.09
CA PHE A 385 11.43 8.21 16.20
C PHE A 385 10.94 9.14 15.10
N PRO A 386 11.54 9.08 13.90
CA PRO A 386 11.07 9.86 12.78
C PRO A 386 9.64 9.44 12.43
N ASP A 387 9.04 10.21 11.53
CA ASP A 387 7.78 9.83 10.92
C ASP A 387 7.87 8.39 10.37
N GLU A 388 6.86 7.56 10.67
CA GLU A 388 6.76 6.15 10.28
C GLU A 388 7.05 5.89 8.79
N HIS A 389 6.76 6.87 7.94
CA HIS A 389 6.91 6.78 6.50
C HIS A 389 8.36 6.67 6.04
N VAL A 390 9.33 7.14 6.84
CA VAL A 390 10.75 7.05 6.51
C VAL A 390 11.18 5.59 6.39
N TYR A 391 10.83 4.75 7.38
CA TYR A 391 11.20 3.33 7.37
C TYR A 391 10.53 2.58 6.22
N LYS A 392 9.24 2.84 5.99
CA LYS A 392 8.47 2.21 4.90
C LYS A 392 9.07 2.52 3.53
N MET A 393 9.37 3.79 3.25
CA MET A 393 9.92 4.19 1.95
C MET A 393 11.31 3.60 1.71
N VAL A 394 12.21 3.60 2.69
CA VAL A 394 13.56 3.01 2.52
C VAL A 394 13.45 1.51 2.27
N GLN A 395 12.60 0.80 3.03
CA GLN A 395 12.37 -0.63 2.85
C GLN A 395 11.80 -0.95 1.46
N VAL A 396 10.73 -0.26 1.06
CA VAL A 396 10.06 -0.52 -0.24
C VAL A 396 10.97 -0.15 -1.42
N ALA A 397 11.74 0.94 -1.31
CA ALA A 397 12.70 1.34 -2.34
C ALA A 397 13.82 0.30 -2.51
N GLU A 398 14.35 -0.23 -1.40
CA GLU A 398 15.39 -1.26 -1.43
C GLU A 398 14.87 -2.59 -2.00
N ASP A 399 13.67 -3.01 -1.61
CA ASP A 399 13.04 -4.23 -2.12
C ASP A 399 12.76 -4.13 -3.62
N HIS A 400 12.20 -3.00 -4.07
CA HIS A 400 11.92 -2.73 -5.49
C HIS A 400 13.19 -2.74 -6.35
N ALA A 401 14.28 -2.18 -5.83
CA ALA A 401 15.56 -2.14 -6.51
C ALA A 401 16.21 -3.52 -6.71
N HIS A 402 16.04 -4.42 -5.74
CA HIS A 402 16.63 -5.76 -5.78
C HIS A 402 15.70 -6.83 -6.38
N THR A 403 14.41 -6.54 -6.52
CA THR A 403 13.45 -7.47 -7.12
C THR A 403 13.75 -7.67 -8.59
N LYS A 404 13.87 -8.93 -9.00
CA LYS A 404 14.06 -9.30 -10.41
C LYS A 404 12.68 -9.42 -11.06
N TYR A 405 12.43 -8.57 -12.04
CA TYR A 405 11.21 -8.59 -12.83
C TYR A 405 11.48 -9.32 -14.14
N ASP A 406 10.60 -10.27 -14.50
CA ASP A 406 10.71 -11.08 -15.71
C ASP A 406 10.22 -10.35 -16.99
N ASN A 407 9.94 -9.05 -16.91
CA ASN A 407 9.30 -8.30 -17.98
C ASN A 407 10.32 -7.70 -18.98
N ALA A 408 10.07 -7.96 -20.27
CA ALA A 408 10.86 -7.41 -21.38
C ALA A 408 10.63 -5.90 -21.62
N ALA A 409 9.52 -5.35 -21.14
CA ALA A 409 9.22 -3.92 -21.16
C ALA A 409 9.18 -3.41 -19.71
N SER A 410 9.90 -2.31 -19.44
CA SER A 410 9.93 -1.68 -18.11
C SER A 410 9.79 -0.17 -18.26
N PHE A 411 9.15 0.48 -17.28
CA PHE A 411 9.02 1.94 -17.26
C PHE A 411 10.37 2.62 -17.01
N LEU A 412 11.19 2.04 -16.13
CA LEU A 412 12.59 2.40 -15.92
C LEU A 412 13.51 1.24 -16.32
N SER A 413 14.63 1.56 -16.96
CA SER A 413 15.76 0.61 -17.03
C SER A 413 16.28 0.26 -15.63
N LEU A 414 17.05 -0.82 -15.51
CA LEU A 414 17.63 -1.25 -14.22
C LEU A 414 18.44 -0.13 -13.53
N THR A 415 19.28 0.58 -14.28
CA THR A 415 20.08 1.70 -13.76
C THR A 415 19.19 2.86 -13.30
N GLU A 416 18.15 3.20 -14.08
CA GLU A 416 17.20 4.26 -13.72
C GLU A 416 16.40 3.89 -12.48
N ARG A 417 15.96 2.63 -12.35
CA ARG A 417 15.25 2.13 -11.17
C ARG A 417 16.12 2.24 -9.92
N GLU A 418 17.34 1.75 -9.98
CA GLU A 418 18.30 1.84 -8.86
C GLU A 418 18.52 3.30 -8.45
N TYR A 419 18.70 4.19 -9.43
CA TYR A 419 18.90 5.62 -9.20
C TYR A 419 17.68 6.29 -8.57
N VAL A 420 16.48 6.05 -9.10
CA VAL A 420 15.21 6.58 -8.59
C VAL A 420 14.95 6.05 -7.17
N ALA A 421 15.11 4.76 -6.94
CA ALA A 421 14.87 4.14 -5.63
C ALA A 421 15.83 4.67 -4.56
N ARG A 422 17.15 4.74 -4.84
CA ARG A 422 18.13 5.32 -3.91
C ARG A 422 17.89 6.81 -3.68
N THR A 423 17.47 7.54 -4.71
CA THR A 423 17.13 8.97 -4.56
C THR A 423 15.88 9.14 -3.68
N ALA A 424 14.86 8.30 -3.84
CA ALA A 424 13.66 8.31 -3.01
C ALA A 424 13.99 8.03 -1.54
N ALA A 425 14.79 6.99 -1.28
CA ALA A 425 15.29 6.64 0.05
C ALA A 425 16.12 7.78 0.67
N LEU A 426 17.03 8.39 -0.10
CA LEU A 426 17.81 9.53 0.39
C LEU A 426 16.92 10.75 0.70
N THR A 427 15.95 11.04 -0.17
CA THR A 427 15.03 12.16 -0.02
C THR A 427 14.19 12.02 1.25
N VAL A 428 13.62 10.83 1.50
CA VAL A 428 12.77 10.61 2.69
C VAL A 428 13.57 10.70 4.00
N ILE A 429 14.86 10.35 3.97
CA ILE A 429 15.76 10.44 5.14
C ILE A 429 16.16 11.91 5.41
N THR A 430 16.41 12.70 4.37
CA THR A 430 17.12 13.98 4.50
C THR A 430 16.22 15.21 4.40
N THR A 431 15.03 15.06 3.81
CA THR A 431 14.11 16.17 3.57
C THR A 431 12.88 16.04 4.47
N PRO A 432 12.54 17.04 5.28
CA PRO A 432 11.30 17.03 6.06
C PRO A 432 10.08 16.93 5.17
N PHE A 433 9.05 16.21 5.62
CA PHE A 433 7.75 16.18 4.95
C PHE A 433 7.18 17.60 4.84
N LYS A 434 6.62 17.93 3.67
CA LYS A 434 5.90 19.19 3.49
C LYS A 434 4.73 19.23 4.48
N PRO A 435 4.62 20.25 5.34
CA PRO A 435 3.49 20.37 6.24
C PRO A 435 2.20 20.46 5.43
N PHE A 436 1.20 19.66 5.80
CA PHE A 436 -0.15 19.88 5.29
C PHE A 436 -0.65 21.18 5.89
N LEU A 437 -0.68 22.23 5.06
CA LEU A 437 -1.46 23.41 5.38
C LEU A 437 -2.90 22.95 5.63
N GLN A 438 -3.54 23.51 6.66
CA GLN A 438 -4.99 23.35 6.87
C GLN A 438 -5.74 23.54 5.54
N PRO A 439 -6.95 22.97 5.37
CA PRO A 439 -7.75 23.17 4.16
C PRO A 439 -7.64 24.64 3.71
N PRO A 440 -7.48 24.90 2.39
CA PRO A 440 -7.42 26.27 1.89
C PRO A 440 -8.51 27.07 2.59
N LYS A 441 -8.15 28.21 3.20
CA LYS A 441 -9.17 29.09 3.78
C LYS A 441 -10.14 29.42 2.63
N LEU A 442 -11.36 28.90 2.73
CA LEU A 442 -12.46 29.17 1.80
C LEU A 442 -12.69 30.67 1.68
#